data_AF-A0A8I4A1N4-F1
#
_entry.id   AF-A0A8I4A1N4-F1
#
_cell.length_a   1.000
_cell.length_b   1.000
_cell.length_c   1.000
_cell.angle_alpha   90.00
_cell.angle_beta   90.00
_cell.angle_gamma   90.00
#
_symmetry.space_group_name_H-M   'P 1'
#
loop_
_entity.id
_entity.type
_entity.pdbx_description
1 polymer ?
#
loop_
_entity_poly.entity_id
_entity_poly.type
_entity_poly.pdbx_seq_one_letter_code
_entity_poly.pdbx_strand_id
1 'polypeptide(L)'
;MAQTPAFDKPKVELHVHLDGAIKPETILYYGRRRGITLPANTAEGLQNIIGMDKPLSLPGFLAKFEYYMPAIAGCREAIKRIAYEFVETKAKEGVVYVEVRYSPHLLANSKVEPIPWNQAEGDLTPDEVVALVGQGLQEGERDFGVKTRSILCCMRHEPNWSPEVVELCKKYQQQTVVAIDLAGDETIQGSSLFSGHVQAYEEALKSGIHRTVHAGEVGSAKVVKEAVDILKTERLGHGYRTLEDQALYDRLRQANMHFEVSGPGNGEEPSPAVPTSCIERQKAGWVPGAKGVAPGPDMGGRDQHGLGHPCQPHTCSSRYAPGPATSLVPGSRTRSMQSFVSEMTRLTTHSTQMTHSSSSPPWTLITR
;
A
#
# COMPACT_ATOMS: atom_id res chain seq x y z
N MET A 1 -7.04 22.99 17.58
CA MET A 1 -6.57 23.47 16.27
C MET A 1 -6.38 22.25 15.40
N ALA A 2 -6.92 22.23 14.18
CA ALA A 2 -6.63 21.15 13.24
C ALA A 2 -5.11 21.15 12.96
N GLN A 3 -4.46 19.99 13.07
CA GLN A 3 -3.04 19.89 12.74
C GLN A 3 -2.85 20.24 11.28
N THR A 4 -1.91 21.14 10.97
CA THR A 4 -1.53 21.42 9.59
C THR A 4 -1.03 20.13 8.94
N PRO A 5 -1.54 19.73 7.76
CA PRO A 5 -1.06 18.54 7.09
C PRO A 5 0.44 18.63 6.83
N ALA A 6 1.19 17.57 7.11
CA ALA A 6 2.64 17.53 6.87
C ALA A 6 3.00 17.73 5.38
N PHE A 7 2.11 17.35 4.48
CA PHE A 7 2.26 17.55 3.04
C PHE A 7 0.89 17.79 2.42
N ASP A 8 0.60 19.03 1.99
CA ASP A 8 -0.70 19.42 1.41
C ASP A 8 -0.58 19.68 -0.11
N LYS A 9 -0.35 18.59 -0.85
CA LYS A 9 -0.19 18.55 -2.32
C LYS A 9 -0.74 17.22 -2.87
N PRO A 10 -0.99 17.10 -4.19
CA PRO A 10 -1.41 15.84 -4.82
C PRO A 10 -0.53 14.65 -4.46
N LYS A 11 -1.15 13.50 -4.17
CA LYS A 11 -0.46 12.26 -3.78
C LYS A 11 -0.82 11.09 -4.68
N VAL A 12 0.11 10.15 -4.77
CA VAL A 12 -0.08 8.84 -5.39
C VAL A 12 0.10 7.77 -4.31
N GLU A 13 -0.82 6.82 -4.24
CA GLU A 13 -0.79 5.73 -3.27
C GLU A 13 -0.84 4.38 -3.99
N LEU A 14 0.23 3.60 -3.89
CA LEU A 14 0.38 2.36 -4.66
C LEU A 14 0.17 1.10 -3.83
N HIS A 15 -0.01 1.24 -2.52
CA HIS A 15 -0.07 0.14 -1.59
C HIS A 15 -1.02 0.47 -0.45
N VAL A 16 -2.26 0.03 -0.62
CA VAL A 16 -3.34 0.16 0.36
C VAL A 16 -4.35 -0.94 0.14
N HIS A 17 -4.74 -1.60 1.23
CA HIS A 17 -5.70 -2.70 1.22
C HIS A 17 -7.14 -2.17 1.33
N LEU A 18 -8.04 -2.59 0.44
CA LEU A 18 -9.45 -2.19 0.48
C LEU A 18 -10.13 -2.71 1.74
N ASP A 19 -9.92 -3.99 2.03
CA ASP A 19 -10.41 -4.68 3.23
C ASP A 19 -9.83 -4.09 4.51
N GLY A 20 -8.60 -3.54 4.47
CA GLY A 20 -7.99 -2.80 5.57
C GLY A 20 -8.36 -1.31 5.69
N ALA A 21 -9.22 -0.78 4.79
CA ALA A 21 -9.56 0.64 4.71
C ALA A 21 -11.09 0.89 4.76
N ILE A 22 -11.83 0.00 5.41
CA ILE A 22 -13.29 0.09 5.52
C ILE A 22 -13.68 1.05 6.64
N LYS A 23 -14.66 1.92 6.38
CA LYS A 23 -15.23 2.81 7.40
C LYS A 23 -15.89 2.01 8.54
N PRO A 24 -15.56 2.27 9.82
CA PRO A 24 -16.18 1.59 10.96
C PRO A 24 -17.70 1.73 11.01
N GLU A 25 -18.24 2.86 10.55
CA GLU A 25 -19.69 3.08 10.43
C GLU A 25 -20.34 2.13 9.44
N THR A 26 -19.64 1.82 8.34
CA THR A 26 -20.11 0.88 7.31
C THR A 26 -20.04 -0.56 7.81
N ILE A 27 -18.99 -0.92 8.57
CA ILE A 27 -18.91 -2.22 9.27
C ILE A 27 -20.11 -2.40 10.21
N LEU A 28 -20.37 -1.42 11.09
CA LEU A 28 -21.51 -1.46 12.01
C LEU A 28 -22.85 -1.60 11.30
N TYR A 29 -23.03 -0.82 10.23
CA TYR A 29 -24.26 -0.83 9.46
C TYR A 29 -24.56 -2.23 8.91
N TYR A 30 -23.58 -2.87 8.25
CA TYR A 30 -23.79 -4.21 7.68
C TYR A 30 -23.79 -5.31 8.74
N GLY A 31 -23.01 -5.19 9.80
CA GLY A 31 -23.09 -6.11 10.95
C GLY A 31 -24.50 -6.16 11.53
N ARG A 32 -25.10 -4.98 11.80
CA ARG A 32 -26.49 -4.90 12.27
C ARG A 32 -27.49 -5.40 11.24
N ARG A 33 -27.38 -4.96 9.98
CA ARG A 33 -28.34 -5.30 8.93
C ARG A 33 -28.37 -6.80 8.60
N ARG A 34 -27.23 -7.49 8.75
CA ARG A 34 -27.08 -8.92 8.47
C ARG A 34 -27.18 -9.81 9.71
N GLY A 35 -27.33 -9.22 10.90
CA GLY A 35 -27.37 -9.98 12.16
C GLY A 35 -26.04 -10.64 12.53
N ILE A 36 -24.91 -10.05 12.12
CA ILE A 36 -23.56 -10.55 12.40
C ILE A 36 -23.01 -9.85 13.63
N THR A 37 -22.61 -10.63 14.63
CA THR A 37 -22.05 -10.12 15.88
C THR A 37 -20.71 -9.41 15.64
N LEU A 38 -20.61 -8.18 16.13
CA LEU A 38 -19.38 -7.39 16.12
C LEU A 38 -18.86 -7.21 17.55
N PRO A 39 -17.55 -7.00 17.75
CA PRO A 39 -16.97 -6.86 19.08
C PRO A 39 -17.30 -5.50 19.75
N ALA A 40 -17.93 -4.57 19.03
CA ALA A 40 -18.46 -3.32 19.57
C ALA A 40 -19.72 -2.87 18.81
N ASN A 41 -20.49 -1.96 19.41
CA ASN A 41 -21.73 -1.41 18.87
C ASN A 41 -21.63 0.08 18.48
N THR A 42 -20.46 0.70 18.63
CA THR A 42 -20.14 2.08 18.22
C THR A 42 -18.88 2.12 17.37
N ALA A 43 -18.75 3.14 16.51
CA ALA A 43 -17.63 3.24 15.56
C ALA A 43 -16.30 3.41 16.32
N GLU A 44 -16.31 4.24 17.37
CA GLU A 44 -15.19 4.42 18.29
C GLU A 44 -14.82 3.11 19.01
N GLY A 45 -15.82 2.36 19.50
CA GLY A 45 -15.58 1.07 20.14
C GLY A 45 -14.94 0.05 19.18
N LEU A 46 -15.40 0.02 17.92
CA LEU A 46 -14.78 -0.81 16.89
C LEU A 46 -13.35 -0.37 16.59
N GLN A 47 -13.10 0.93 16.45
CA GLN A 47 -11.76 1.47 16.21
C GLN A 47 -10.80 1.10 17.34
N ASN A 48 -11.24 1.16 18.60
CA ASN A 48 -10.40 0.79 19.74
C ASN A 48 -10.03 -0.71 19.77
N ILE A 49 -10.90 -1.57 19.21
CA ILE A 49 -10.66 -3.02 19.18
C ILE A 49 -9.89 -3.44 17.94
N ILE A 50 -10.25 -2.92 16.76
CA ILE A 50 -9.65 -3.27 15.47
C ILE A 50 -8.32 -2.53 15.27
N GLY A 51 -8.27 -1.26 15.69
CA GLY A 51 -7.08 -0.43 15.65
C GLY A 51 -5.97 -0.95 16.56
N MET A 52 -4.76 -0.45 16.30
CA MET A 52 -3.56 -0.85 17.01
C MET A 52 -2.71 0.36 17.37
N ASP A 53 -2.48 0.53 18.66
CA ASP A 53 -1.68 1.62 19.24
C ASP A 53 -0.28 1.14 19.60
N LYS A 54 -0.14 -0.19 19.69
CA LYS A 54 1.08 -0.88 20.06
C LYS A 54 1.43 -1.86 18.96
N PRO A 55 2.72 -2.01 18.63
CA PRO A 55 3.14 -2.98 17.64
C PRO A 55 2.76 -4.41 18.04
N LEU A 56 2.31 -5.19 17.06
CA LEU A 56 2.13 -6.64 17.16
C LEU A 56 3.00 -7.34 16.09
N SER A 57 3.06 -8.66 16.16
CA SER A 57 3.55 -9.47 15.04
C SER A 57 2.58 -9.39 13.85
N LEU A 58 3.09 -9.70 12.64
CA LEU A 58 2.25 -9.76 11.43
C LEU A 58 1.03 -10.69 11.61
N PRO A 59 1.15 -11.92 12.17
CA PRO A 59 -0.02 -12.75 12.47
C PRO A 59 -1.02 -12.08 13.42
N GLY A 60 -0.54 -11.36 14.45
CA GLY A 60 -1.41 -10.64 15.38
C GLY A 60 -2.16 -9.48 14.73
N PHE A 61 -1.55 -8.81 13.75
CA PHE A 61 -2.22 -7.82 12.91
C PHE A 61 -3.26 -8.47 11.99
N LEU A 62 -2.91 -9.56 11.29
CA LEU A 62 -3.82 -10.25 10.37
C LEU A 62 -5.06 -10.82 11.09
N ALA A 63 -4.92 -11.27 12.33
CA ALA A 63 -6.05 -11.73 13.15
C ALA A 63 -7.11 -10.64 13.39
N LYS A 64 -6.77 -9.34 13.23
CA LYS A 64 -7.76 -8.25 13.37
C LYS A 64 -8.85 -8.29 12.30
N PHE A 65 -8.58 -8.88 11.14
CA PHE A 65 -9.55 -8.98 10.05
C PHE A 65 -10.75 -9.87 10.44
N GLU A 66 -10.54 -10.86 11.32
CA GLU A 66 -11.61 -11.74 11.81
C GLU A 66 -12.75 -10.98 12.51
N TYR A 67 -12.47 -9.80 13.09
CA TYR A 67 -13.47 -9.04 13.83
C TYR A 67 -14.55 -8.39 12.95
N TYR A 68 -14.26 -8.09 11.68
CA TYR A 68 -15.15 -7.27 10.86
C TYR A 68 -15.39 -7.81 9.45
N MET A 69 -14.46 -8.62 8.90
CA MET A 69 -14.67 -9.23 7.58
C MET A 69 -15.97 -10.03 7.45
N PRO A 70 -16.43 -10.78 8.48
CA PRO A 70 -17.73 -11.45 8.41
C PRO A 70 -18.90 -10.51 8.08
N ALA A 71 -18.87 -9.26 8.58
CA ALA A 71 -19.93 -8.28 8.31
C ALA A 71 -20.02 -7.85 6.83
N ILE A 72 -18.92 -8.00 6.08
CA ILE A 72 -18.76 -7.49 4.72
C ILE A 72 -18.79 -8.63 3.68
N ALA A 73 -18.00 -9.68 3.90
CA ALA A 73 -17.88 -10.80 2.97
C ALA A 73 -19.24 -11.46 2.69
N GLY A 74 -19.46 -11.88 1.44
CA GLY A 74 -20.72 -12.49 1.00
C GLY A 74 -21.89 -11.50 0.79
N CYS A 75 -21.68 -10.18 0.92
CA CYS A 75 -22.71 -9.17 0.70
C CYS A 75 -22.37 -8.25 -0.47
N ARG A 76 -23.13 -8.39 -1.57
CA ARG A 76 -22.94 -7.60 -2.82
C ARG A 76 -22.98 -6.09 -2.58
N GLU A 77 -23.99 -5.62 -1.83
CA GLU A 77 -24.15 -4.21 -1.51
C GLU A 77 -22.97 -3.68 -0.67
N ALA A 78 -22.47 -4.47 0.28
CA ALA A 78 -21.34 -4.07 1.11
C ALA A 78 -20.06 -3.93 0.28
N ILE A 79 -19.76 -4.92 -0.55
CA ILE A 79 -18.54 -4.96 -1.38
C ILE A 79 -18.47 -3.79 -2.35
N LYS A 80 -19.56 -3.51 -3.07
CA LYS A 80 -19.61 -2.34 -3.95
C LYS A 80 -19.49 -1.03 -3.16
N ARG A 81 -20.16 -0.93 -2.02
CA ARG A 81 -20.16 0.29 -1.18
C ARG A 81 -18.78 0.61 -0.61
N ILE A 82 -18.05 -0.36 -0.09
CA ILE A 82 -16.70 -0.11 0.48
C ILE A 82 -15.73 0.39 -0.59
N ALA A 83 -15.86 -0.10 -1.83
CA ALA A 83 -15.05 0.37 -2.96
C ALA A 83 -15.36 1.83 -3.31
N TYR A 84 -16.64 2.21 -3.34
CA TYR A 84 -17.06 3.60 -3.56
C TYR A 84 -16.59 4.54 -2.45
N GLU A 85 -16.84 4.16 -1.19
CA GLU A 85 -16.46 4.94 0.00
C GLU A 85 -14.93 5.07 0.17
N PHE A 86 -14.18 4.08 -0.31
CA PHE A 86 -12.73 4.13 -0.36
C PHE A 86 -12.25 5.31 -1.24
N VAL A 87 -12.79 5.46 -2.45
CA VAL A 87 -12.41 6.57 -3.34
C VAL A 87 -12.76 7.93 -2.73
N GLU A 88 -13.94 8.05 -2.11
CA GLU A 88 -14.34 9.25 -1.37
C GLU A 88 -13.31 9.62 -0.29
N THR A 89 -12.84 8.62 0.45
CA THR A 89 -11.86 8.80 1.53
C THR A 89 -10.52 9.27 0.95
N LYS A 90 -10.06 8.66 -0.14
CA LYS A 90 -8.80 9.04 -0.81
C LYS A 90 -8.84 10.45 -1.40
N ALA A 91 -9.99 10.90 -1.89
CA ALA A 91 -10.16 12.29 -2.32
C ALA A 91 -9.93 13.28 -1.17
N LYS A 92 -10.45 12.99 0.03
CA LYS A 92 -10.26 13.84 1.22
C LYS A 92 -8.79 13.86 1.71
N GLU A 93 -8.01 12.84 1.36
CA GLU A 93 -6.58 12.73 1.66
C GLU A 93 -5.69 13.46 0.62
N GLY A 94 -6.27 14.06 -0.42
CA GLY A 94 -5.54 14.72 -1.50
C GLY A 94 -4.85 13.73 -2.46
N VAL A 95 -5.30 12.49 -2.50
CA VAL A 95 -4.82 11.46 -3.44
C VAL A 95 -5.44 11.69 -4.81
N VAL A 96 -4.63 11.64 -5.87
CA VAL A 96 -5.07 11.84 -7.26
C VAL A 96 -5.00 10.55 -8.09
N TYR A 97 -4.17 9.58 -7.67
CA TYR A 97 -4.12 8.25 -8.23
C TYR A 97 -3.89 7.21 -7.13
N VAL A 98 -4.68 6.14 -7.15
CA VAL A 98 -4.56 5.04 -6.19
C VAL A 98 -4.70 3.67 -6.84
N GLU A 99 -3.82 2.75 -6.42
CA GLU A 99 -3.92 1.32 -6.70
C GLU A 99 -4.28 0.59 -5.41
N VAL A 100 -5.55 0.21 -5.29
CA VAL A 100 -6.08 -0.49 -4.12
C VAL A 100 -6.02 -1.99 -4.32
N ARG A 101 -5.63 -2.74 -3.28
CA ARG A 101 -5.47 -4.20 -3.35
C ARG A 101 -6.43 -4.95 -2.42
N TYR A 102 -6.83 -6.15 -2.82
CA TYR A 102 -7.69 -7.03 -2.02
C TYR A 102 -7.65 -8.46 -2.55
N SER A 103 -7.98 -9.44 -1.71
CA SER A 103 -8.25 -10.80 -2.18
C SER A 103 -9.75 -10.94 -2.51
N PRO A 104 -10.13 -11.23 -3.77
CA PRO A 104 -11.53 -11.44 -4.12
C PRO A 104 -12.12 -12.67 -3.41
N HIS A 105 -11.30 -13.70 -3.20
CA HIS A 105 -11.66 -14.91 -2.47
C HIS A 105 -12.11 -14.64 -1.04
N LEU A 106 -11.42 -13.74 -0.32
CA LEU A 106 -11.79 -13.37 1.05
C LEU A 106 -13.12 -12.61 1.17
N LEU A 107 -13.67 -12.09 0.08
CA LEU A 107 -14.97 -11.41 0.08
C LEU A 107 -16.11 -12.28 -0.48
N ALA A 108 -15.79 -13.44 -1.04
CA ALA A 108 -16.74 -14.38 -1.61
C ALA A 108 -17.31 -15.35 -0.56
N ASN A 109 -18.41 -16.02 -0.92
CA ASN A 109 -19.01 -17.11 -0.13
C ASN A 109 -19.47 -18.30 -1.00
N SER A 110 -19.06 -18.33 -2.26
CA SER A 110 -19.36 -19.38 -3.23
C SER A 110 -18.16 -19.60 -4.14
N LYS A 111 -17.91 -20.84 -4.58
CA LYS A 111 -16.76 -21.20 -5.43
C LYS A 111 -15.40 -20.75 -4.87
N VAL A 112 -15.24 -20.84 -3.56
CA VAL A 112 -13.99 -20.58 -2.85
C VAL A 112 -13.82 -21.68 -1.81
N GLU A 113 -12.64 -22.30 -1.77
CA GLU A 113 -12.34 -23.42 -0.87
C GLU A 113 -10.99 -23.18 -0.19
N PRO A 114 -10.94 -23.07 1.16
CA PRO A 114 -12.08 -23.08 2.08
C PRO A 114 -12.94 -21.81 1.98
N ILE A 115 -14.25 -21.92 2.27
CA ILE A 115 -15.12 -20.74 2.39
C ILE A 115 -14.65 -19.91 3.60
N PRO A 116 -14.30 -18.62 3.41
CA PRO A 116 -13.68 -17.83 4.46
C PRO A 116 -14.71 -17.38 5.53
N TRP A 117 -14.20 -17.03 6.70
CA TRP A 117 -14.95 -16.41 7.80
C TRP A 117 -16.13 -17.22 8.34
N ASN A 118 -16.08 -18.55 8.22
CA ASN A 118 -17.14 -19.46 8.64
C ASN A 118 -18.51 -19.13 7.99
N GLN A 119 -18.50 -18.55 6.79
CA GLN A 119 -19.73 -18.28 6.05
C GLN A 119 -20.38 -19.61 5.62
N ALA A 120 -21.71 -19.61 5.57
CA ALA A 120 -22.43 -20.64 4.82
C ALA A 120 -22.20 -20.43 3.32
N GLU A 121 -22.26 -21.51 2.54
CA GLU A 121 -22.23 -21.43 1.09
C GLU A 121 -23.38 -20.55 0.59
N GLY A 122 -23.01 -19.54 -0.21
CA GLY A 122 -23.93 -18.64 -0.89
C GLY A 122 -23.78 -18.71 -2.40
N ASP A 123 -24.02 -17.60 -3.07
CA ASP A 123 -23.99 -17.48 -4.52
C ASP A 123 -23.00 -16.39 -5.01
N LEU A 124 -22.23 -15.76 -4.11
CA LEU A 124 -21.28 -14.71 -4.47
C LEU A 124 -19.89 -15.29 -4.69
N THR A 125 -19.46 -15.30 -5.94
CA THR A 125 -18.18 -15.86 -6.39
C THR A 125 -17.05 -14.83 -6.40
N PRO A 126 -15.76 -15.24 -6.34
CA PRO A 126 -14.62 -14.32 -6.47
C PRO A 126 -14.68 -13.46 -7.74
N ASP A 127 -15.14 -14.02 -8.85
CA ASP A 127 -15.33 -13.30 -10.11
C ASP A 127 -16.30 -12.12 -9.99
N GLU A 128 -17.44 -12.36 -9.35
CA GLU A 128 -18.46 -11.33 -9.15
C GLU A 128 -18.00 -10.27 -8.12
N VAL A 129 -17.21 -10.66 -7.11
CA VAL A 129 -16.56 -9.69 -6.21
C VAL A 129 -15.72 -8.69 -7.02
N VAL A 130 -14.90 -9.17 -7.96
CA VAL A 130 -14.06 -8.28 -8.79
C VAL A 130 -14.92 -7.30 -9.59
N ALA A 131 -16.01 -7.77 -10.18
CA ALA A 131 -16.95 -6.91 -10.90
C ALA A 131 -17.58 -5.84 -10.00
N LEU A 132 -18.02 -6.22 -8.79
CA LEU A 132 -18.65 -5.30 -7.83
C LEU A 132 -17.69 -4.23 -7.32
N VAL A 133 -16.44 -4.61 -7.00
CA VAL A 133 -15.41 -3.67 -6.61
C VAL A 133 -15.10 -2.73 -7.76
N GLY A 134 -14.90 -3.26 -8.98
CA GLY A 134 -14.66 -2.44 -10.17
C GLY A 134 -15.74 -1.38 -10.41
N GLN A 135 -17.03 -1.75 -10.25
CA GLN A 135 -18.14 -0.82 -10.34
C GLN A 135 -18.06 0.28 -9.27
N GLY A 136 -17.83 -0.09 -8.00
CA GLY A 136 -17.73 0.88 -6.90
C GLY A 136 -16.56 1.86 -7.09
N LEU A 137 -15.41 1.37 -7.56
CA LEU A 137 -14.24 2.20 -7.86
C LEU A 137 -14.51 3.15 -9.04
N GLN A 138 -15.17 2.68 -10.11
CA GLN A 138 -15.51 3.50 -11.28
C GLN A 138 -16.53 4.61 -10.94
N GLU A 139 -17.55 4.28 -10.15
CA GLU A 139 -18.51 5.25 -9.65
C GLU A 139 -17.83 6.30 -8.75
N GLY A 140 -16.94 5.86 -7.85
CA GLY A 140 -16.17 6.76 -7.00
C GLY A 140 -15.21 7.64 -7.79
N GLU A 141 -14.51 7.09 -8.80
CA GLU A 141 -13.61 7.84 -9.68
C GLU A 141 -14.36 8.96 -10.41
N ARG A 142 -15.57 8.66 -10.92
CA ARG A 142 -16.45 9.65 -11.58
C ARG A 142 -16.87 10.76 -10.62
N ASP A 143 -17.29 10.41 -9.41
CA ASP A 143 -17.92 11.35 -8.48
C ASP A 143 -16.89 12.21 -7.71
N PHE A 144 -15.69 11.68 -7.46
CA PHE A 144 -14.67 12.34 -6.63
C PHE A 144 -13.40 12.76 -7.38
N GLY A 145 -13.26 12.39 -8.66
CA GLY A 145 -12.15 12.83 -9.50
C GLY A 145 -10.79 12.18 -9.19
N VAL A 146 -10.77 11.06 -8.45
CA VAL A 146 -9.56 10.30 -8.10
C VAL A 146 -9.42 9.10 -9.03
N LYS A 147 -8.34 9.07 -9.82
CA LYS A 147 -8.07 7.95 -10.72
C LYS A 147 -7.76 6.69 -9.91
N THR A 148 -8.52 5.62 -10.13
CA THR A 148 -8.49 4.45 -9.26
C THR A 148 -8.32 3.16 -10.04
N ARG A 149 -7.37 2.34 -9.63
CA ARG A 149 -7.12 0.99 -10.17
C ARG A 149 -7.08 -0.03 -9.04
N SER A 150 -7.24 -1.30 -9.40
CA SER A 150 -7.27 -2.40 -8.45
C SER A 150 -6.17 -3.43 -8.73
N ILE A 151 -5.71 -4.08 -7.67
CA ILE A 151 -4.73 -5.17 -7.70
C ILE A 151 -5.35 -6.37 -6.97
N LEU A 152 -5.28 -7.56 -7.57
CA LEU A 152 -5.86 -8.76 -6.96
C LEU A 152 -4.77 -9.54 -6.22
N CYS A 153 -5.01 -9.82 -4.94
CA CYS A 153 -4.06 -10.50 -4.07
C CYS A 153 -4.26 -12.03 -4.10
N CYS A 154 -3.19 -12.74 -4.46
CA CYS A 154 -2.95 -14.10 -3.97
C CYS A 154 -2.68 -14.05 -2.45
N MET A 155 -3.07 -15.11 -1.74
CA MET A 155 -2.83 -15.24 -0.30
C MET A 155 -1.80 -16.33 -0.03
N ARG A 156 -0.73 -16.02 0.70
CA ARG A 156 0.40 -16.94 0.98
C ARG A 156 0.00 -18.30 1.56
N HIS A 157 -1.12 -18.35 2.30
CA HIS A 157 -1.65 -19.59 2.88
C HIS A 157 -2.57 -20.38 1.95
N GLU A 158 -3.00 -19.80 0.82
CA GLU A 158 -3.94 -20.41 -0.15
C GLU A 158 -3.36 -20.39 -1.58
N PRO A 159 -2.32 -21.21 -1.86
CA PRO A 159 -1.73 -21.29 -3.20
C PRO A 159 -2.70 -21.82 -4.27
N ASN A 160 -3.71 -22.59 -3.87
CA ASN A 160 -4.80 -23.08 -4.72
C ASN A 160 -5.66 -21.96 -5.33
N TRP A 161 -5.76 -20.78 -4.70
CA TRP A 161 -6.53 -19.65 -5.24
C TRP A 161 -5.79 -18.88 -6.34
N SER A 162 -4.46 -18.96 -6.36
CA SER A 162 -3.61 -18.11 -7.19
C SER A 162 -3.83 -18.25 -8.71
N PRO A 163 -4.06 -19.47 -9.25
CA PRO A 163 -4.43 -19.62 -10.66
C PRO A 163 -5.71 -18.87 -11.04
N GLU A 164 -6.72 -18.85 -10.16
CA GLU A 164 -7.94 -18.09 -10.42
C GLU A 164 -7.68 -16.58 -10.34
N VAL A 165 -6.84 -16.11 -9.40
CA VAL A 165 -6.47 -14.69 -9.28
C VAL A 165 -5.87 -14.16 -10.59
N VAL A 166 -4.93 -14.87 -11.22
CA VAL A 166 -4.33 -14.42 -12.49
C VAL A 166 -5.33 -14.44 -13.64
N GLU A 167 -6.24 -15.42 -13.69
CA GLU A 167 -7.31 -15.44 -14.70
C GLU A 167 -8.29 -14.28 -14.52
N LEU A 168 -8.62 -13.91 -13.27
CA LEU A 168 -9.41 -12.71 -12.97
C LEU A 168 -8.68 -11.43 -13.38
N CYS A 169 -7.36 -11.35 -13.15
CA CYS A 169 -6.57 -10.22 -13.65
C CYS A 169 -6.66 -10.08 -15.18
N LYS A 170 -6.55 -11.20 -15.92
CA LYS A 170 -6.68 -11.22 -17.38
C LYS A 170 -8.08 -10.81 -17.83
N LYS A 171 -9.12 -11.30 -17.16
CA LYS A 171 -10.52 -11.00 -17.48
C LYS A 171 -10.88 -9.52 -17.24
N TYR A 172 -10.42 -8.96 -16.13
CA TYR A 172 -10.82 -7.63 -15.67
C TYR A 172 -9.76 -6.53 -15.92
N GLN A 173 -8.75 -6.81 -16.76
CA GLN A 173 -7.68 -5.85 -17.11
C GLN A 173 -8.17 -4.50 -17.66
N GLN A 174 -9.34 -4.48 -18.32
CA GLN A 174 -9.96 -3.26 -18.86
C GLN A 174 -11.00 -2.64 -17.88
N GLN A 175 -11.14 -3.24 -16.70
CA GLN A 175 -12.15 -2.91 -15.69
C GLN A 175 -11.44 -2.75 -14.34
N THR A 176 -10.63 -1.69 -14.24
CA THR A 176 -9.81 -1.28 -13.09
C THR A 176 -8.65 -2.17 -12.70
N VAL A 177 -8.66 -3.49 -12.96
CA VAL A 177 -7.58 -4.39 -12.54
C VAL A 177 -6.31 -4.15 -13.35
N VAL A 178 -5.18 -3.92 -12.69
CA VAL A 178 -3.90 -3.61 -13.35
C VAL A 178 -2.75 -4.55 -13.00
N ALA A 179 -2.83 -5.26 -11.88
CA ALA A 179 -1.74 -6.12 -11.42
C ALA A 179 -2.23 -7.28 -10.53
N ILE A 180 -1.34 -8.24 -10.32
CA ILE A 180 -1.41 -9.28 -9.29
C ILE A 180 -0.48 -8.93 -8.12
N ASP A 181 -0.89 -9.28 -6.89
CA ASP A 181 -0.08 -9.20 -5.66
C ASP A 181 -0.02 -10.56 -4.95
N LEU A 182 0.94 -10.74 -4.05
CA LEU A 182 1.03 -11.84 -3.10
C LEU A 182 1.11 -11.24 -1.69
N ALA A 183 0.07 -11.46 -0.89
CA ALA A 183 -0.11 -10.91 0.45
C ALA A 183 -0.36 -12.03 1.49
N GLY A 184 -0.57 -11.65 2.75
CA GLY A 184 -0.77 -12.57 3.87
C GLY A 184 0.52 -12.84 4.65
N ASP A 185 0.53 -13.91 5.44
CA ASP A 185 1.61 -14.17 6.40
C ASP A 185 2.94 -14.57 5.72
N GLU A 186 3.88 -13.62 5.68
CA GLU A 186 5.23 -13.82 5.13
C GLU A 186 6.08 -14.81 5.95
N THR A 187 5.67 -15.15 7.18
CA THR A 187 6.40 -16.08 8.04
C THR A 187 6.22 -17.55 7.65
N ILE A 188 5.25 -17.86 6.79
CA ILE A 188 5.05 -19.21 6.24
C ILE A 188 6.27 -19.58 5.39
N GLN A 189 7.07 -20.53 5.89
CA GLN A 189 8.35 -20.90 5.32
C GLN A 189 8.20 -21.40 3.87
N GLY A 190 8.91 -20.75 2.95
CA GLY A 190 8.91 -21.12 1.54
C GLY A 190 7.60 -20.79 0.79
N SER A 191 6.68 -20.05 1.40
CA SER A 191 5.38 -19.71 0.79
C SER A 191 5.52 -19.04 -0.57
N SER A 192 6.54 -18.20 -0.79
CA SER A 192 6.78 -17.59 -2.11
C SER A 192 7.00 -18.59 -3.25
N LEU A 193 7.36 -19.84 -2.91
CA LEU A 193 7.72 -20.90 -3.85
C LEU A 193 6.66 -22.00 -3.97
N PHE A 194 5.49 -21.85 -3.33
CA PHE A 194 4.41 -22.79 -3.56
C PHE A 194 3.98 -22.76 -5.04
N SER A 195 3.74 -23.96 -5.60
CA SER A 195 3.56 -24.14 -7.04
C SER A 195 2.44 -23.28 -7.61
N GLY A 196 1.32 -23.14 -6.91
CA GLY A 196 0.19 -22.31 -7.36
C GLY A 196 0.55 -20.82 -7.49
N HIS A 197 1.37 -20.28 -6.57
CA HIS A 197 1.85 -18.91 -6.68
C HIS A 197 2.83 -18.76 -7.84
N VAL A 198 3.84 -19.64 -7.94
CA VAL A 198 4.84 -19.57 -9.03
C VAL A 198 4.17 -19.65 -10.39
N GLN A 199 3.25 -20.59 -10.59
CA GLN A 199 2.49 -20.74 -11.84
C GLN A 199 1.65 -19.50 -12.18
N ALA A 200 1.00 -18.90 -11.18
CA ALA A 200 0.22 -17.68 -11.39
C ALA A 200 1.10 -16.50 -11.82
N TYR A 201 2.30 -16.35 -11.25
CA TYR A 201 3.23 -15.28 -11.62
C TYR A 201 3.93 -15.53 -12.96
N GLU A 202 4.21 -16.79 -13.31
CA GLU A 202 4.68 -17.17 -14.65
C GLU A 202 3.63 -16.84 -15.72
N GLU A 203 2.36 -17.16 -15.46
CA GLU A 203 1.24 -16.81 -16.35
C GLU A 203 1.03 -15.30 -16.41
N ALA A 204 1.16 -14.58 -15.28
CA ALA A 204 1.09 -13.12 -15.26
C ALA A 204 2.17 -12.49 -16.15
N LEU A 205 3.41 -12.98 -16.06
CA LEU A 205 4.51 -12.54 -16.92
C LEU A 205 4.21 -12.80 -18.40
N LYS A 206 3.74 -14.02 -18.73
CA LYS A 206 3.41 -14.43 -20.11
C LYS A 206 2.26 -13.62 -20.70
N SER A 207 1.26 -13.30 -19.88
CA SER A 207 0.05 -12.57 -20.27
C SER A 207 0.17 -11.05 -20.14
N GLY A 208 1.34 -10.52 -19.75
CA GLY A 208 1.56 -9.07 -19.61
C GLY A 208 0.82 -8.43 -18.43
N ILE A 209 0.42 -9.21 -17.43
CA ILE A 209 -0.19 -8.72 -16.18
C ILE A 209 0.91 -8.23 -15.25
N HIS A 210 0.81 -6.99 -14.75
CA HIS A 210 1.81 -6.42 -13.85
C HIS A 210 1.91 -7.17 -12.51
N ARG A 211 3.08 -7.14 -11.88
CA ARG A 211 3.42 -7.96 -10.71
C ARG A 211 3.98 -7.11 -9.57
N THR A 212 3.35 -7.15 -8.40
CA THR A 212 3.91 -6.67 -7.12
C THR A 212 3.89 -7.84 -6.12
N VAL A 213 4.75 -7.83 -5.11
CA VAL A 213 4.81 -8.90 -4.09
C VAL A 213 5.13 -8.26 -2.74
N HIS A 214 4.37 -8.58 -1.68
CA HIS A 214 4.81 -8.30 -0.32
C HIS A 214 6.02 -9.17 0.01
N ALA A 215 7.18 -8.54 0.22
CA ALA A 215 8.38 -9.26 0.61
C ALA A 215 9.33 -8.34 1.35
N GLY A 216 10.05 -8.87 2.33
CA GLY A 216 10.95 -8.09 3.17
C GLY A 216 10.21 -7.17 4.16
N GLU A 217 8.94 -7.46 4.47
CA GLU A 217 8.20 -6.77 5.53
C GLU A 217 8.64 -7.32 6.89
N VAL A 218 8.45 -8.62 7.06
CA VAL A 218 8.91 -9.40 8.23
C VAL A 218 9.83 -10.54 7.81
N GLY A 219 9.77 -11.00 6.57
CA GLY A 219 10.64 -12.02 5.99
C GLY A 219 12.02 -11.48 5.63
N SER A 220 13.03 -12.36 5.64
CA SER A 220 14.42 -11.96 5.34
C SER A 220 14.62 -11.48 3.89
N ALA A 221 15.80 -10.92 3.59
CA ALA A 221 16.24 -10.61 2.23
C ALA A 221 16.13 -11.80 1.25
N LYS A 222 16.11 -13.06 1.74
CA LYS A 222 15.86 -14.24 0.90
C LYS A 222 14.46 -14.20 0.26
N VAL A 223 13.44 -13.79 1.00
CA VAL A 223 12.06 -13.69 0.48
C VAL A 223 11.98 -12.62 -0.62
N VAL A 224 12.73 -11.53 -0.46
CA VAL A 224 12.89 -10.50 -1.51
C VAL A 224 13.55 -11.07 -2.76
N LYS A 225 14.61 -11.89 -2.62
CA LYS A 225 15.23 -12.60 -3.76
C LYS A 225 14.23 -13.51 -4.46
N GLU A 226 13.44 -14.28 -3.72
CA GLU A 226 12.40 -15.15 -4.29
C GLU A 226 11.36 -14.34 -5.08
N ALA A 227 10.89 -13.21 -4.53
CA ALA A 227 9.95 -12.32 -5.22
C ALA A 227 10.52 -11.74 -6.54
N VAL A 228 11.79 -11.35 -6.55
CA VAL A 228 12.42 -10.73 -7.73
C VAL A 228 12.86 -11.79 -8.75
N ASP A 229 13.56 -12.83 -8.30
CA ASP A 229 14.22 -13.77 -9.18
C ASP A 229 13.30 -14.90 -9.65
N ILE A 230 12.29 -15.27 -8.85
CA ILE A 230 11.35 -16.36 -9.18
C ILE A 230 10.02 -15.79 -9.64
N LEU A 231 9.36 -14.96 -8.79
CA LEU A 231 8.06 -14.39 -9.12
C LEU A 231 8.13 -13.22 -10.12
N LYS A 232 9.34 -12.77 -10.49
CA LYS A 232 9.57 -11.71 -11.49
C LYS A 232 8.80 -10.42 -11.20
N THR A 233 8.73 -10.06 -9.92
CA THR A 233 8.03 -8.85 -9.48
C THR A 233 8.63 -7.58 -10.08
N GLU A 234 7.79 -6.58 -10.32
CA GLU A 234 8.17 -5.25 -10.82
C GLU A 234 8.26 -4.23 -9.68
N ARG A 235 7.55 -4.48 -8.57
CA ARG A 235 7.57 -3.68 -7.35
C ARG A 235 7.62 -4.58 -6.11
N LEU A 236 8.14 -4.06 -5.01
CA LEU A 236 8.16 -4.73 -3.72
C LEU A 236 7.22 -4.02 -2.75
N GLY A 237 6.17 -4.72 -2.31
CA GLY A 237 5.42 -4.37 -1.12
C GLY A 237 6.36 -4.39 0.08
N HIS A 238 6.55 -3.26 0.76
CA HIS A 238 7.51 -3.06 1.85
C HIS A 238 8.99 -3.08 1.41
N GLY A 239 9.61 -4.27 1.39
CA GLY A 239 11.02 -4.46 1.05
C GLY A 239 12.04 -3.93 2.05
N TYR A 240 11.68 -3.69 3.31
CA TYR A 240 12.57 -3.12 4.34
C TYR A 240 13.81 -3.98 4.59
N ARG A 241 13.60 -5.30 4.70
CA ARG A 241 14.65 -6.28 5.02
C ARG A 241 15.57 -6.59 3.84
N THR A 242 15.35 -5.96 2.68
CA THR A 242 16.33 -5.93 1.57
C THR A 242 17.69 -5.40 2.04
N LEU A 243 17.68 -4.43 2.97
CA LEU A 243 18.89 -3.78 3.48
C LEU A 243 19.79 -4.70 4.33
N GLU A 244 19.31 -5.89 4.69
CA GLU A 244 20.12 -6.91 5.37
C GLU A 244 21.14 -7.56 4.41
N ASP A 245 20.91 -7.45 3.10
CA ASP A 245 21.81 -7.94 2.05
C ASP A 245 22.22 -6.79 1.11
N GLN A 246 23.40 -6.24 1.35
CA GLN A 246 23.92 -5.09 0.60
C GLN A 246 24.03 -5.38 -0.91
N ALA A 247 24.44 -6.59 -1.29
CA ALA A 247 24.58 -6.95 -2.70
C ALA A 247 23.22 -7.02 -3.40
N LEU A 248 22.19 -7.55 -2.71
CA LEU A 248 20.82 -7.51 -3.19
C LEU A 248 20.32 -6.08 -3.33
N TYR A 249 20.47 -5.25 -2.30
CA TYR A 249 20.05 -3.85 -2.34
C TYR A 249 20.67 -3.09 -3.51
N ASP A 250 21.99 -3.22 -3.70
CA ASP A 250 22.69 -2.55 -4.81
C ASP A 250 22.21 -3.04 -6.18
N ARG A 251 21.94 -4.35 -6.32
CA ARG A 251 21.33 -4.92 -7.54
C ARG A 251 19.95 -4.32 -7.82
N LEU A 252 19.08 -4.28 -6.82
CA LEU A 252 17.71 -3.76 -6.96
C LEU A 252 17.69 -2.26 -7.24
N ARG A 253 18.61 -1.50 -6.63
CA ARG A 253 18.82 -0.09 -6.91
C ARG A 253 19.26 0.14 -8.36
N GLN A 254 20.22 -0.64 -8.86
CA GLN A 254 20.69 -0.54 -10.25
C GLN A 254 19.58 -0.89 -11.26
N ALA A 255 18.70 -1.83 -10.91
CA ALA A 255 17.53 -2.20 -11.71
C ALA A 255 16.34 -1.22 -11.57
N ASN A 256 16.47 -0.14 -10.78
CA ASN A 256 15.40 0.79 -10.48
C ASN A 256 14.13 0.12 -9.92
N MET A 257 14.30 -0.90 -9.09
CA MET A 257 13.19 -1.56 -8.39
C MET A 257 12.41 -0.55 -7.54
N HIS A 258 11.08 -0.60 -7.62
CA HIS A 258 10.21 0.26 -6.81
C HIS A 258 9.89 -0.38 -5.46
N PHE A 259 10.07 0.37 -4.37
CA PHE A 259 9.68 -0.05 -3.02
C PHE A 259 8.41 0.70 -2.55
N GLU A 260 7.38 -0.06 -2.19
CA GLU A 260 6.12 0.45 -1.66
C GLU A 260 6.21 0.53 -0.12
N VAL A 261 6.75 1.63 0.39
CA VAL A 261 7.09 1.79 1.81
C VAL A 261 5.87 2.24 2.60
N SER A 262 5.42 1.40 3.54
CA SER A 262 4.31 1.68 4.45
C SER A 262 4.85 2.16 5.80
N GLY A 263 4.81 3.47 6.03
CA GLY A 263 5.24 4.08 7.28
C GLY A 263 4.10 4.25 8.30
N PRO A 264 4.41 4.40 9.59
CA PRO A 264 3.44 4.87 10.59
C PRO A 264 2.83 6.22 10.16
N GLY A 265 1.59 6.48 10.56
CA GLY A 265 0.98 7.80 10.40
C GLY A 265 1.80 8.88 11.12
N ASN A 266 1.53 10.16 10.83
CA ASN A 266 2.17 11.26 11.55
C ASN A 266 2.02 11.08 13.07
N GLY A 267 3.13 10.93 13.80
CA GLY A 267 3.15 10.80 15.27
C GLY A 267 3.08 9.37 15.82
N GLU A 268 3.11 8.34 14.97
CA GLU A 268 3.19 6.95 15.38
C GLU A 268 4.64 6.43 15.32
N GLU A 269 5.07 5.65 16.32
CA GLU A 269 6.38 4.99 16.28
C GLU A 269 6.37 3.85 15.24
N PRO A 270 7.46 3.66 14.48
CA PRO A 270 7.58 2.52 13.59
C PRO A 270 7.38 1.21 14.36
N SER A 271 6.75 0.22 13.73
CA SER A 271 6.78 -1.15 14.26
C SER A 271 8.24 -1.56 14.51
N PRO A 272 8.56 -2.35 15.56
CA PRO A 272 9.89 -2.91 15.79
C PRO A 272 10.40 -3.72 14.59
N ALA A 273 9.51 -4.13 13.69
CA ALA A 273 9.83 -4.78 12.43
C ALA A 273 10.35 -3.82 11.33
N VAL A 274 10.20 -2.51 11.49
CA VAL A 274 10.62 -1.48 10.53
C VAL A 274 11.58 -0.50 11.20
N PRO A 275 12.90 -0.75 11.14
CA PRO A 275 13.87 0.18 11.71
C PRO A 275 13.75 1.55 11.02
N THR A 276 13.68 2.65 11.78
CA THR A 276 13.67 4.03 11.26
C THR A 276 14.79 4.26 10.24
N SER A 277 15.95 3.62 10.46
CA SER A 277 17.11 3.66 9.58
C SER A 277 16.87 3.06 8.18
N CYS A 278 15.88 2.17 8.00
CA CYS A 278 15.53 1.59 6.70
C CYS A 278 14.77 2.60 5.84
N ILE A 279 13.77 3.27 6.43
CA ILE A 279 13.02 4.36 5.78
C ILE A 279 13.97 5.52 5.45
N GLU A 280 14.86 5.88 6.38
CA GLU A 280 15.86 6.93 6.17
C GLU A 280 16.88 6.58 5.10
N ARG A 281 17.35 5.33 5.01
CA ARG A 281 18.27 4.91 3.93
C ARG A 281 17.61 4.85 2.56
N GLN A 282 16.35 4.38 2.48
CA GLN A 282 15.57 4.45 1.25
C GLN A 282 15.33 5.91 0.83
N LYS A 283 15.07 6.81 1.80
CA LYS A 283 15.01 8.27 1.57
C LYS A 283 16.37 8.88 1.20
N ALA A 284 17.48 8.44 1.79
CA ALA A 284 18.81 8.99 1.55
C ALA A 284 19.44 8.52 0.22
N GLY A 285 18.96 7.39 -0.33
CA GLY A 285 19.25 7.01 -1.70
C GLY A 285 18.50 7.88 -2.73
N TRP A 286 17.41 8.53 -2.35
CA TRP A 286 16.55 9.28 -3.26
C TRP A 286 17.28 10.52 -3.83
N VAL A 287 17.45 10.55 -5.15
CA VAL A 287 17.83 11.75 -5.89
C VAL A 287 16.64 12.16 -6.75
N PRO A 288 15.99 13.31 -6.52
CA PRO A 288 14.93 13.80 -7.40
C PRO A 288 15.53 14.13 -8.77
N GLY A 289 15.15 13.39 -9.81
CA GLY A 289 15.64 13.71 -11.16
C GLY A 289 15.59 12.64 -12.25
N ALA A 290 15.04 11.45 -12.02
CA ALA A 290 14.76 10.54 -13.14
C ALA A 290 13.58 11.12 -13.95
N LYS A 291 13.89 11.97 -14.93
CA LYS A 291 12.94 12.35 -15.98
C LYS A 291 12.50 11.05 -16.65
N GLY A 292 11.30 10.59 -16.34
CA GLY A 292 10.61 9.63 -17.17
C GLY A 292 10.54 10.23 -18.57
N VAL A 293 11.17 9.54 -19.53
CA VAL A 293 11.00 9.88 -20.93
C VAL A 293 9.54 9.57 -21.26
N ALA A 294 8.72 10.61 -21.39
CA ALA A 294 7.42 10.48 -22.00
C ALA A 294 7.64 9.92 -23.42
N PRO A 295 6.83 8.93 -23.88
CA PRO A 295 6.92 8.49 -25.26
C PRO A 295 6.50 9.67 -26.15
N GLY A 296 7.48 10.28 -26.80
CA GLY A 296 7.24 11.26 -27.87
C GLY A 296 6.65 10.55 -29.09
N PRO A 297 5.80 11.24 -29.88
CA PRO A 297 5.19 10.63 -31.04
C PRO A 297 6.24 10.30 -32.09
N ASP A 298 6.12 9.09 -32.64
CA ASP A 298 6.88 8.60 -33.78
C ASP A 298 6.66 9.52 -34.99
N MET A 299 7.73 10.13 -35.49
CA MET A 299 7.76 10.85 -36.76
C MET A 299 9.10 10.54 -37.44
N GLY A 300 9.04 9.61 -38.39
CA GLY A 300 10.17 9.24 -39.25
C GLY A 300 10.62 10.39 -40.16
N GLY A 301 11.92 10.41 -40.47
CA GLY A 301 12.48 11.35 -41.45
C GLY A 301 14.00 11.46 -41.46
N ARG A 302 14.64 10.59 -42.25
CA ARG A 302 15.87 10.74 -43.06
C ARG A 302 16.94 11.81 -42.75
N ASP A 303 18.18 11.30 -42.77
CA ASP A 303 19.36 11.76 -43.54
C ASP A 303 20.33 12.86 -43.04
N GLN A 304 21.62 12.42 -43.05
CA GLN A 304 22.87 13.06 -43.51
C GLN A 304 23.89 13.69 -42.52
N HIS A 305 25.06 13.02 -42.51
CA HIS A 305 26.48 13.45 -42.47
C HIS A 305 26.96 14.70 -41.70
N GLY A 306 28.01 14.49 -40.89
CA GLY A 306 28.97 15.53 -40.49
C GLY A 306 30.01 15.06 -39.45
N LEU A 307 31.28 14.96 -39.85
CA LEU A 307 32.46 14.58 -39.06
C LEU A 307 32.94 15.71 -38.11
N GLY A 308 33.57 15.38 -36.97
CA GLY A 308 34.44 16.34 -36.25
C GLY A 308 34.80 16.07 -34.77
N HIS A 309 35.78 15.20 -34.54
CA HIS A 309 36.80 15.15 -33.45
C HIS A 309 36.46 15.00 -31.94
N PRO A 310 37.36 14.35 -31.15
CA PRO A 310 37.05 13.79 -29.84
C PRO A 310 37.57 14.64 -28.66
N CYS A 311 36.79 14.74 -27.59
CA CYS A 311 37.25 15.15 -26.27
C CYS A 311 37.01 14.01 -25.26
N GLN A 312 38.07 13.64 -24.56
CA GLN A 312 38.16 12.67 -23.45
C GLN A 312 38.89 13.38 -22.29
N PRO A 313 38.76 12.93 -21.03
CA PRO A 313 37.71 13.38 -20.12
C PRO A 313 38.29 14.14 -18.90
N HIS A 314 37.54 15.09 -18.36
CA HIS A 314 37.83 15.62 -17.02
C HIS A 314 36.98 14.89 -15.98
N THR A 315 37.67 14.08 -15.17
CA THR A 315 37.22 13.57 -13.88
C THR A 315 37.09 14.73 -12.89
N CYS A 316 35.88 15.02 -12.42
CA CYS A 316 35.69 15.61 -11.10
C CYS A 316 34.40 15.08 -10.48
N SER A 317 34.50 14.80 -9.19
CA SER A 317 33.65 14.00 -8.32
C SER A 317 32.23 14.55 -8.09
N SER A 318 31.23 13.67 -8.20
CA SER A 318 30.20 13.53 -7.16
C SER A 318 29.68 12.09 -7.17
N ARG A 319 30.07 11.30 -6.17
CA ARG A 319 29.53 9.96 -5.92
C ARG A 319 28.14 10.08 -5.29
N TYR A 320 27.11 10.23 -6.12
CA TYR A 320 25.74 9.87 -5.74
C TYR A 320 25.16 9.06 -6.89
N ALA A 321 25.21 7.74 -6.72
CA ALA A 321 24.50 6.86 -7.62
C ALA A 321 22.99 6.99 -7.31
N PRO A 322 22.10 7.13 -8.31
CA PRO A 322 20.68 7.33 -8.07
C PRO A 322 20.10 6.16 -7.25
N GLY A 323 19.29 6.47 -6.23
CA GLY A 323 18.61 5.47 -5.41
C GLY A 323 17.42 4.82 -6.12
N PRO A 324 16.86 3.77 -5.50
CA PRO A 324 15.70 3.09 -6.06
C PRO A 324 14.45 3.99 -6.00
N ALA A 325 13.52 3.81 -6.94
CA ALA A 325 12.21 4.44 -6.86
C ALA A 325 11.49 3.99 -5.57
N THR A 326 10.92 4.92 -4.83
CA THR A 326 10.22 4.63 -3.56
C THR A 326 8.97 5.49 -3.47
N SER A 327 7.83 4.88 -3.12
CA SER A 327 6.62 5.61 -2.74
C SER A 327 6.38 5.44 -1.24
N LEU A 328 6.13 6.55 -0.54
CA LEU A 328 5.66 6.52 0.84
C LEU A 328 4.15 6.41 0.84
N VAL A 329 3.64 5.33 1.41
CA VAL A 329 2.21 5.12 1.64
C VAL A 329 1.92 5.06 3.13
N PRO A 330 0.72 5.46 3.57
CA PRO A 330 0.26 5.14 4.91
C PRO A 330 0.04 3.62 5.05
N GLY A 331 0.41 3.02 6.18
CA GLY A 331 -0.02 1.65 6.51
C GLY A 331 -1.56 1.52 6.58
N SER A 332 -2.07 0.28 6.75
CA SER A 332 -3.50 -0.02 6.90
C SER A 332 -4.16 0.91 7.94
N ARG A 333 -4.91 1.91 7.44
CA ARG A 333 -5.53 2.96 8.26
C ARG A 333 -6.86 2.48 8.82
N THR A 334 -6.83 1.71 9.90
CA THR A 334 -8.03 1.56 10.75
C THR A 334 -8.14 2.66 11.81
N ARG A 335 -7.16 3.59 11.88
CA ARG A 335 -6.99 4.51 13.02
C ARG A 335 -7.12 6.01 12.74
N SER A 336 -7.13 6.50 11.50
CA SER A 336 -7.18 7.96 11.25
C SER A 336 -8.49 8.44 10.64
N MET A 337 -9.58 8.38 11.41
CA MET A 337 -10.78 9.21 11.17
C MET A 337 -11.13 10.13 12.36
N GLN A 338 -10.16 10.42 13.23
CA GLN A 338 -10.27 11.56 14.17
C GLN A 338 -9.41 12.73 13.70
N SER A 339 -9.93 13.42 12.70
CA SER A 339 -9.73 14.86 12.58
C SER A 339 -11.11 15.41 12.28
N PHE A 340 -11.92 15.59 13.32
CA PHE A 340 -12.77 16.75 13.58
C PHE A 340 -13.70 16.41 14.76
N VAL A 341 -13.75 17.34 15.72
CA VAL A 341 -14.69 17.44 16.87
C VAL A 341 -14.26 16.77 18.19
N SER A 342 -14.17 17.65 19.22
CA SER A 342 -14.14 17.41 20.68
C SER A 342 -12.75 17.30 21.34
N GLU A 343 -12.36 18.01 22.40
CA GLU A 343 -12.66 19.33 22.98
C GLU A 343 -11.50 19.59 23.97
N MET A 344 -10.96 20.81 23.99
CA MET A 344 -9.99 21.25 24.99
C MET A 344 -10.71 21.48 26.33
N THR A 345 -10.12 21.03 27.46
CA THR A 345 -9.63 21.89 28.56
C THR A 345 -9.20 21.02 29.76
N ARG A 346 -7.90 20.97 30.06
CA ARG A 346 -7.34 21.30 31.38
C ARG A 346 -5.82 21.46 31.30
N LEU A 347 -5.41 22.67 31.66
CA LEU A 347 -4.06 23.21 31.68
C LEU A 347 -3.20 22.65 32.82
N THR A 348 -1.89 22.56 32.53
CA THR A 348 -0.72 22.91 33.40
C THR A 348 -0.55 22.15 34.72
N THR A 349 0.60 21.53 35.00
CA THR A 349 1.88 22.17 35.38
C THR A 349 2.89 21.00 35.56
N HIS A 350 4.14 21.05 35.14
CA HIS A 350 5.25 21.71 35.84
C HIS A 350 6.46 21.80 34.90
N SER A 351 6.94 23.03 34.67
CA SER A 351 8.25 23.32 34.09
C SER A 351 9.32 23.30 35.19
N THR A 352 10.43 22.61 34.94
CA THR A 352 11.63 22.73 35.76
C THR A 352 12.36 24.03 35.39
N GLN A 353 12.55 24.89 36.40
CA GLN A 353 13.34 26.13 36.32
C GLN A 353 14.82 25.82 36.06
N MET A 354 15.44 26.52 35.10
CA MET A 354 16.83 26.94 35.23
C MET A 354 16.95 28.40 34.81
N THR A 355 17.66 29.13 35.66
CA THR A 355 17.83 30.57 35.75
C THR A 355 18.73 31.14 34.65
N HIS A 356 18.29 32.23 34.01
CA HIS A 356 19.16 33.13 33.23
C HIS A 356 19.64 34.29 34.10
N SER A 357 20.94 34.61 34.02
CA SER A 357 21.49 35.92 34.36
C SER A 357 21.55 36.81 33.11
N SER A 358 21.33 38.10 33.34
CA SER A 358 21.00 39.16 32.37
C SER A 358 22.22 39.91 31.81
N SER A 359 22.16 40.38 30.56
CA SER A 359 22.44 41.79 30.18
C SER A 359 22.20 42.09 28.67
N SER A 360 21.13 42.87 28.44
CA SER A 360 20.94 44.00 27.48
C SER A 360 20.97 43.85 25.93
N PRO A 361 20.21 44.71 25.17
CA PRO A 361 19.64 44.45 23.81
C PRO A 361 20.10 45.49 22.74
N PRO A 362 19.36 45.79 21.64
CA PRO A 362 18.73 44.99 20.57
C PRO A 362 19.31 45.32 19.17
N TRP A 363 19.15 44.45 18.15
CA TRP A 363 19.19 44.87 16.74
C TRP A 363 18.14 44.17 15.88
N THR A 364 17.70 44.95 14.90
CA THR A 364 16.44 44.95 14.19
C THR A 364 16.38 43.98 13.01
N LEU A 365 15.16 43.51 12.72
CA LEU A 365 14.61 43.06 11.45
C LEU A 365 15.37 43.54 10.19
N ILE A 366 15.79 42.62 9.31
CA ILE A 366 15.72 42.79 7.85
C ILE A 366 15.35 41.45 7.20
N THR A 367 14.21 41.47 6.52
CA THR A 367 13.69 40.46 5.60
C THR A 367 14.55 40.32 4.34
N ARG A 368 14.71 39.09 3.83
CA ARG A 368 14.43 38.73 2.43
C ARG A 368 14.22 37.24 2.29
#